data_AF-A0A2J8WH20-F1
#
_entry.id   AF-A0A2J8WH20-F1
#
_cell.length_a   1.000
_cell.length_b   1.000
_cell.length_c   1.000
_cell.angle_alpha   90.00
_cell.angle_beta   90.00
_cell.angle_gamma   90.00
#
_symmetry.space_group_name_H-M   'P 1'
#
loop_
_entity.id
_entity.type
_entity.pdbx_description
1 polymer ?
#
loop_
_entity_poly.entity_id
_entity_poly.type
_entity_poly.pdbx_seq_one_letter_code
_entity_poly.pdbx_strand_id
1 'polypeptide(L)' 'MNKLKSSQKDKVRQFMIFTQSSEKTAILKMRIKLE' A
#
# COMPACT_ATOMS: atom_id res chain seq x y z
N MET A 1 15.92 -3.27 -2.12
CA MET A 1 14.51 -2.83 -2.16
C MET A 1 13.65 -3.96 -1.61
N ASN A 2 13.20 -3.87 -0.35
CA ASN A 2 12.41 -4.93 0.28
C ASN A 2 11.07 -5.06 -0.43
N LYS A 3 10.81 -6.23 -1.04
CA LYS A 3 9.56 -6.49 -1.75
C LYS A 3 8.41 -6.61 -0.74
N LEU A 4 7.27 -6.00 -1.05
CA LEU A 4 6.05 -6.18 -0.28
C LEU A 4 5.62 -7.65 -0.28
N LYS A 5 5.21 -8.17 0.87
CA LYS A 5 4.52 -9.46 0.98
C LYS A 5 3.18 -9.37 0.25
N SER A 6 2.64 -10.50 -0.24
CA SER A 6 1.36 -10.52 -0.97
C SER A 6 0.23 -9.85 -0.19
N SER A 7 0.12 -10.15 1.11
CA SER A 7 -0.87 -9.56 2.01
C SER A 7 -0.77 -8.04 2.15
N GLN A 8 0.43 -7.47 1.97
CA GLN A 8 0.61 -6.02 1.96
C GLN A 8 0.21 -5.43 0.60
N LYS A 9 0.46 -6.14 -0.51
CA LYS A 9 0.05 -5.71 -1.86
C LYS A 9 -1.47 -5.64 -2.00
N ASP A 10 -2.20 -6.59 -1.44
CA ASP A 10 -3.67 -6.59 -1.51
C ASP A 10 -4.26 -5.37 -0.80
N LYS A 11 -3.73 -5.04 0.38
CA LYS A 11 -4.11 -3.83 1.15
C LYS A 11 -3.78 -2.56 0.37
N VAL A 12 -2.58 -2.47 -0.21
CA VAL A 12 -2.17 -1.33 -1.04
C VAL A 12 -3.10 -1.17 -2.25
N ARG A 13 -3.45 -2.28 -2.92
CA ARG A 13 -4.36 -2.25 -4.07
C ARG A 13 -5.76 -1.77 -3.69
N GLN A 14 -6.33 -2.28 -2.60
CA GLN A 14 -7.64 -1.80 -2.12
C GLN A 14 -7.61 -0.32 -1.75
N PHE A 15 -6.55 0.14 -1.10
CA PHE A 15 -6.38 1.55 -0.76
C PHE A 15 -6.30 2.43 -2.00
N MET A 16 -5.53 2.01 -3.02
CA MET A 16 -5.44 2.74 -4.29
C MET A 16 -6.78 2.82 -5.01
N ILE A 17 -7.57 1.74 -5.02
CA ILE A 17 -8.92 1.73 -5.61
C ILE A 17 -9.82 2.76 -4.91
N PHE A 18 -9.82 2.77 -3.58
CA PHE A 18 -10.69 3.66 -2.80
C PHE A 18 -10.27 5.13 -2.88
N THR A 19 -8.97 5.41 -2.94
CA THR A 19 -8.43 6.78 -2.87
C THR A 19 -8.00 7.36 -4.22
N GLN A 20 -8.03 6.54 -5.27
CA GLN A 20 -7.45 6.86 -6.60
C GLN A 20 -6.00 7.36 -6.53
N SER A 21 -5.27 7.01 -5.47
CA SER A 21 -3.89 7.46 -5.25
C SER A 21 -2.85 6.56 -5.92
N SER A 22 -1.64 7.07 -6.14
CA SER A 22 -0.54 6.30 -6.70
C SER A 22 -0.04 5.23 -5.73
N GLU A 23 0.59 4.16 -6.25
CA GLU A 23 1.19 3.10 -5.43
C GLU A 23 2.21 3.66 -4.44
N LYS A 24 3.04 4.63 -4.86
CA LYS A 24 4.01 5.28 -3.97
C LYS A 24 3.34 5.99 -2.80
N THR A 25 2.24 6.71 -3.07
CA THR A 25 1.44 7.39 -2.05
C THR A 25 0.75 6.39 -1.12
N ALA A 26 0.19 5.33 -1.68
CA ALA A 26 -0.48 4.26 -0.94
C ALA A 26 0.51 3.54 -0.01
N ILE A 27 1.69 3.14 -0.52
CA ILE A 27 2.75 2.53 0.29
C ILE A 27 3.19 3.49 1.40
N LEU A 28 3.45 4.75 1.08
CA LEU A 28 3.87 5.75 2.07
C LEU A 28 2.84 5.90 3.20
N LYS A 29 1.55 6.03 2.85
CA LYS A 29 0.47 6.20 3.83
C LYS A 29 0.15 4.92 4.61
N MET A 30 0.24 3.75 3.98
CA MET A 30 -0.02 2.46 4.63
C MET A 30 1.16 1.95 5.47
N ARG A 31 2.39 2.39 5.19
CA ARG A 31 3.58 1.99 5.96
C ARG A 31 3.53 2.47 7.42
N ILE A 32 2.80 3.56 7.71
CA ILE A 32 2.55 4.05 9.07
C ILE A 32 1.60 3.11 9.85
N LYS A 33 0.92 2.17 9.16
CA LYS A 33 -0.07 1.24 9.75
C LYS A 33 0.30 -0.24 9.58
N LEU A 34 1.54 -0.53 9.16
CA LEU A 34 2.04 -1.89 8.92
C LEU A 34 3.20 -2.27 9.87
N GLU A 35 3.47 -1.47 10.90
CA GLU A 35 4.14 -1.93 12.12
C GLU A 35 3.12 -2.52 13.10
#